data_AF-A0A2N1TYV0-F1
#
_entry.id   AF-A0A2N1TYV0-F1
#
_cell.length_a   1.000
_cell.length_b   1.000
_cell.length_c   1.000
_cell.angle_alpha   90.00
_cell.angle_beta   90.00
_cell.angle_gamma   90.00
#
_symmetry.space_group_name_H-M   'P 1'
#
loop_
_entity.id
_entity.type
_entity.pdbx_description
1 polymer ?
#
loop_
_entity_poly.entity_id
_entity_poly.type
_entity_poly.pdbx_seq_one_letter_code
_entity_poly.pdbx_strand_id
1 'polypeptide(L)' 'MTNNEGWGWPEAAKKAHYFSGPFSLCRAWMYAGHREQGNDDSPDNCKTCRRLLAKKEKSA' A
#
# COMPACT_ATOMS: atom_id res chain seq x y z
N MET A 1 -1.97 -18.47 -2.44
CA MET A 1 -2.54 -17.56 -1.42
C MET A 1 -2.95 -16.31 -2.18
N THR A 2 -4.24 -16.00 -2.25
CA THR A 2 -4.72 -14.78 -2.91
C THR A 2 -4.32 -13.60 -2.04
N ASN A 3 -3.11 -13.10 -2.27
CA ASN A 3 -2.58 -11.94 -1.58
C ASN A 3 -3.48 -10.75 -1.93
N ASN A 4 -4.38 -10.41 -1.01
CA ASN A 4 -5.27 -9.26 -1.12
C ASN A 4 -4.47 -7.97 -0.87
N GLU A 5 -3.32 -7.83 -1.50
CA GLU A 5 -2.42 -6.69 -1.35
C GLU A 5 -2.69 -5.63 -2.43
N GLY A 6 -2.44 -4.37 -2.09
CA GLY A 6 -2.66 -3.24 -3.00
C GLY A 6 -2.82 -1.91 -2.29
N TRP A 7 -2.98 -0.85 -3.08
CA TRP A 7 -3.17 0.52 -2.63
C TRP A 7 -4.61 0.76 -2.18
N GLY A 8 -4.76 1.19 -0.93
CA GLY A 8 -6.03 1.61 -0.36
C GLY A 8 -6.01 3.10 -0.03
N TRP A 9 -7.21 3.68 0.00
CA TRP A 9 -7.45 5.07 0.39
C TRP A 9 -8.24 5.11 1.71
N PRO A 10 -7.56 5.13 2.87
CA PRO A 10 -8.21 5.42 4.15
C PRO A 10 -8.85 6.81 4.09
N GLU A 11 -10.08 6.96 4.62
CA GLU A 11 -10.85 8.22 4.52
C GLU A 11 -10.12 9.45 5.07
N ALA A 12 -9.28 9.28 6.09
CA ALA A 12 -8.50 10.37 6.68
C ALA A 12 -7.10 10.55 6.06
N ALA A 13 -6.68 9.68 5.15
CA ALA A 13 -5.37 9.75 4.53
C ALA A 13 -5.41 10.60 3.25
N LYS A 14 -4.48 11.56 3.15
CA LYS A 14 -4.33 12.40 1.94
C LYS A 14 -3.63 11.68 0.77
N LYS A 15 -3.23 10.42 0.98
CA LYS A 15 -2.40 9.63 0.06
C LYS A 15 -2.85 8.18 0.09
N ALA A 16 -2.62 7.47 -1.01
CA ALA A 16 -2.84 6.03 -1.04
C ALA A 16 -1.76 5.32 -0.22
N HIS A 17 -2.14 4.27 0.51
CA HIS A 17 -1.25 3.44 1.30
C HIS A 17 -1.29 2.01 0.78
N TYR A 18 -0.13 1.36 0.67
CA TYR A 18 -0.09 -0.04 0.23
C TYR A 18 -0.34 -0.97 1.41
N PHE A 19 -1.32 -1.85 1.31
CA PHE A 19 -1.72 -2.81 2.32
C PHE A 19 -1.32 -4.21 1.87
N SER A 20 -0.67 -4.97 2.74
CA SER A 20 -0.36 -6.39 2.52
C SER A 20 -0.99 -7.27 3.61
N GLY A 21 -2.14 -6.82 4.14
CA GLY A 21 -2.80 -7.36 5.32
C GLY A 21 -3.77 -6.35 5.92
N PRO A 22 -4.04 -6.36 7.24
CA PRO A 22 -4.86 -5.34 7.89
C PRO A 22 -4.16 -3.99 8.03
N PHE A 23 -2.82 -3.98 7.95
CA PHE A 23 -1.98 -2.79 8.06
C PHE A 23 -1.29 -2.44 6.74
N SER A 24 -1.04 -1.14 6.57
CA SER A 24 -0.20 -0.60 5.50
C SER A 24 1.28 -0.95 5.71
N LEU A 25 2.07 -0.92 4.65
CA LEU A 25 3.53 -1.16 4.72
C LEU A 25 4.24 -0.18 5.67
N CYS A 26 3.79 1.07 5.73
CA CYS A 26 4.34 2.05 6.66
C CYS A 26 3.82 1.89 8.10
N ARG A 27 2.97 0.89 8.37
CA ARG A 27 2.37 0.54 9.68
C ARG A 27 1.61 1.69 10.37
N ALA A 28 1.24 2.73 9.62
CA ALA A 28 0.56 3.91 10.14
C ALA A 28 -0.96 3.87 9.93
N TRP A 29 -1.42 3.03 9.00
CA TRP A 29 -2.82 2.94 8.59
C TRP A 29 -3.30 1.50 8.58
N MET A 30 -4.57 1.34 8.94
CA MET A 30 -5.35 0.14 8.70
C MET A 30 -6.43 0.43 7.65
N TYR A 31 -6.74 -0.56 6.83
CA TYR A 31 -7.77 -0.41 5.80
C TYR A 31 -8.31 -1.77 5.38
N ALA A 32 -9.62 -1.93 5.43
CA ALA A 32 -10.33 -3.15 5.05
C ALA A 32 -11.17 -2.99 3.76
N GLY A 33 -11.10 -1.82 3.11
CA GLY A 33 -11.81 -1.55 1.86
C GLY A 33 -11.09 -2.08 0.61
N HIS A 34 -11.57 -1.63 -0.56
CA HIS A 34 -11.06 -2.05 -1.87
C HIS A 34 -9.61 -1.59 -2.11
N ARG A 35 -8.77 -2.50 -2.60
CA ARG A 35 -7.33 -2.27 -2.82
C ARG A 35 -7.01 -2.38 -4.30
N GLU A 36 -6.30 -1.40 -4.82
CA GLU A 36 -5.88 -1.32 -6.22
C GLU A 36 -4.47 -1.89 -6.41
N GLN A 37 -4.26 -2.76 -7.41
CA GLN A 37 -2.94 -3.29 -7.77
C GLN A 37 -2.35 -2.56 -8.99
N GLY A 38 -1.02 -2.44 -9.05
CA GLY A 38 -0.29 -1.92 -10.22
C GLY A 38 -0.13 -0.40 -10.31
N ASN A 39 -0.72 0.37 -9.41
CA ASN A 39 -0.57 1.84 -9.37
C ASN A 39 0.68 2.29 -8.58
N ASP A 40 1.77 1.53 -8.63
CA ASP A 40 2.87 1.65 -7.66
C ASP A 40 3.66 2.96 -7.76
N ASP A 41 3.72 3.57 -8.94
CA ASP A 41 4.50 4.77 -9.22
C ASP A 41 3.76 6.09 -9.00
N SER A 42 2.46 6.06 -8.67
CA SER A 42 1.68 7.29 -8.53
C SER A 42 2.26 8.27 -7.48
N PRO A 43 2.32 9.58 -7.78
CA PRO A 43 2.73 10.60 -6.82
C PRO A 43 1.79 10.70 -5.61
N ASP A 44 0.54 10.26 -5.78
CA ASP A 44 -0.49 10.24 -4.73
C ASP A 44 -0.26 9.13 -3.71
N ASN A 45 0.64 8.20 -4.01
CA ASN A 45 1.01 7.15 -3.07
C ASN A 45 1.94 7.66 -1.98
N CYS A 46 1.75 7.08 -0.79
CA CYS A 46 2.66 7.25 0.33
C CYS A 46 4.09 6.88 -0.09
N LYS A 47 4.99 7.86 -0.08
CA LYS A 47 6.41 7.71 -0.46
C LYS A 47 7.11 6.60 0.33
N THR A 48 6.75 6.43 1.61
CA THR A 48 7.28 5.35 2.45
C THR A 48 6.79 3.97 2.00
N CYS A 49 5.48 3.85 1.70
CA CYS A 49 4.93 2.59 1.19
C CYS A 49 5.58 2.22 -0.15
N ARG A 50 5.73 3.17 -1.09
CA ARG A 50 6.41 2.93 -2.38
C ARG A 50 7.84 2.43 -2.21
N ARG A 51 8.60 3.05 -1.32
CA ARG A 51 9.99 2.63 -1.00
C ARG A 51 10.06 1.24 -0.39
N LEU A 52 9.11 0.88 0.49
CA LEU A 52 9.07 -0.44 1.12
C LEU A 52 8.60 -1.51 0.14
N LEU A 53 7.64 -1.18 -0.73
CA LEU A 53 7.17 -2.07 -1.79
C LEU A 53 8.31 -2.41 -2.76
N ALA A 54 9.01 -1.39 -3.29
CA ALA A 54 10.15 -1.60 -4.17
C ALA A 54 11.31 -2.39 -3.52
N LYS A 55 11.44 -2.33 -2.18
CA LYS A 55 12.39 -3.19 -1.44
C LYS A 55 11.89 -4.63 -1.36
N LYS A 56 10.60 -4.84 -1.08
CA LYS A 56 9.96 -6.17 -1.02
C LYS A 56 10.09 -6.89 -2.35
N GLU A 57 9.84 -6.19 -3.47
CA GLU A 57 9.96 -6.76 -4.82
C GLU A 57 11.39 -7.14 -5.21
N LYS A 58 12.39 -6.39 -4.74
CA LYS A 58 13.81 -6.71 -4.98
C LYS A 58 14.34 -7.87 -4.13
N SER A 59 13.61 -8.28 -3.10
CA SER A 59 13.98 -9.36 -2.18
C SER A 59 13.15 -10.64 -2.36
N ALA A 60 12.21 -10.64 -3.32
CA ALA A 60 11.46 -11.80 -3.77
C ALA A 60 12.10 -12.38 -5.03
#